data_AF-A0A6N7HF74-F1
#
_entry.id   AF-A0A6N7HF74-F1
#
_cell.length_a   1.000
_cell.length_b   1.000
_cell.length_c   1.000
_cell.angle_alpha   90.00
_cell.angle_beta   90.00
_cell.angle_gamma   90.00
#
_symmetry.space_group_name_H-M   'P 1'
#
loop_
_entity.id
_entity.type
_entity.pdbx_description
1 polymer ?
#
loop_
_entity_poly.entity_id
_entity_poly.type
_entity_poly.pdbx_seq_one_letter_code
_entity_poly.pdbx_strand_id
1 'polypeptide(L)'
;MNTIPPLDEAAHQDNVLIAEVTSVNNQLGRYVLRFLDADAGRAEPLSTDDERALAEQVAEVADGLRARASRRDQHGNPPPLIRSARDEES
;
A
#
# COMPACT_ATOMS: atom_id res chain seq x y z
N MET A 1 6.94 18.56 22.92
CA MET A 1 7.45 19.17 21.67
C MET A 1 7.00 18.29 20.53
N ASN A 2 5.95 18.69 19.80
CA ASN A 2 5.48 17.98 18.60
C ASN A 2 6.25 18.55 17.40
N THR A 3 7.31 17.87 16.98
CA THR A 3 8.03 18.21 15.74
C THR A 3 7.26 17.64 14.56
N ILE A 4 6.46 18.50 13.92
CA ILE A 4 5.85 18.21 12.62
C ILE A 4 7.00 18.04 11.62
N PRO A 5 7.13 16.88 10.95
CA PRO A 5 8.15 16.71 9.91
C PRO A 5 7.94 17.77 8.82
N PRO A 6 9.03 18.35 8.26
CA PRO A 6 8.92 19.31 7.17
C PRO A 6 8.10 18.71 6.02
N LEU A 7 7.29 19.53 5.36
CA LEU A 7 6.26 19.11 4.38
C LEU A 7 6.83 18.17 3.29
N ASP A 8 8.10 18.36 2.91
CA ASP A 8 8.81 17.54 1.92
C ASP A 8 9.08 16.10 2.39
N GLU A 9 9.37 15.89 3.68
CA GLU A 9 9.67 14.56 4.23
C GLU A 9 8.40 13.71 4.33
N ALA A 10 7.29 14.33 4.76
CA ALA A 10 5.99 13.65 4.83
C ALA A 10 5.47 13.27 3.43
N ALA A 11 5.62 14.18 2.45
CA ALA A 11 5.26 13.91 1.06
C ALA A 11 6.16 12.83 0.44
N HIS A 12 7.46 12.82 0.77
CA HIS A 12 8.38 11.78 0.33
C HIS A 12 7.98 10.40 0.86
N GLN A 13 7.75 10.29 2.17
CA GLN A 13 7.31 9.04 2.81
C GLN A 13 5.99 8.52 2.23
N ASP A 14 5.07 9.42 1.91
CA ASP A 14 3.80 9.08 1.30
C ASP A 14 3.97 8.52 -0.13
N ASN A 15 4.87 9.09 -0.93
CA ASN A 15 5.19 8.59 -2.27
C ASN A 15 5.88 7.22 -2.22
N VAL A 16 6.80 7.02 -1.27
CA VAL A 16 7.46 5.73 -1.04
C VAL A 16 6.42 4.67 -0.70
N LEU A 17 5.51 4.97 0.24
CA LEU A 17 4.43 4.05 0.61
C LEU A 17 3.52 3.70 -0.57
N ILE A 18 3.16 4.67 -1.42
CA ILE A 18 2.35 4.41 -2.62
C ILE A 18 3.11 3.48 -3.61
N ALA A 19 4.41 3.68 -3.78
CA ALA A 19 5.23 2.83 -4.64
C ALA A 19 5.31 1.40 -4.09
N GLU A 20 5.49 1.23 -2.77
CA GLU A 20 5.52 -0.06 -2.09
C GLU A 20 4.17 -0.78 -2.20
N VAL A 21 3.05 -0.09 -1.95
CA VAL A 21 1.69 -0.63 -2.14
C VAL A 21 1.49 -1.10 -3.57
N THR A 22 1.94 -0.33 -4.56
CA THR A 22 1.83 -0.70 -5.98
C THR A 22 2.66 -1.94 -6.30
N SER A 23 3.86 -2.03 -5.75
CA SER A 23 4.74 -3.20 -5.89
C SER A 23 4.08 -4.46 -5.32
N VAL A 24 3.61 -4.40 -4.07
CA VAL A 24 2.94 -5.52 -3.39
C VAL A 24 1.66 -5.92 -4.12
N ASN A 25 0.87 -4.96 -4.61
CA ASN A 25 -0.33 -5.25 -5.40
C ASN A 25 -0.02 -6.05 -6.67
N ASN A 26 1.06 -5.67 -7.39
CA ASN A 26 1.48 -6.42 -8.58
C ASN A 26 1.94 -7.84 -8.22
N GLN A 27 2.63 -8.01 -7.10
CA GLN A 27 3.08 -9.33 -6.65
C GLN A 27 1.91 -10.21 -6.20
N LEU A 28 0.93 -9.66 -5.47
CA LEU A 28 -0.31 -10.36 -5.10
C LEU A 28 -1.08 -10.81 -6.34
N GLY A 29 -1.19 -9.96 -7.35
CA GLY A 29 -1.81 -10.34 -8.64
C GLY A 29 -1.10 -11.52 -9.30
N ARG A 30 0.24 -11.49 -9.34
CA ARG A 30 1.04 -12.61 -9.88
C ARG A 30 0.91 -13.88 -9.04
N TYR A 31 0.86 -13.75 -7.72
CA TYR A 31 0.64 -14.87 -6.80
C TYR A 31 -0.69 -15.56 -7.10
N VAL A 32 -1.79 -14.81 -7.18
CA VAL A 32 -3.12 -15.36 -7.48
C VAL A 32 -3.14 -16.05 -8.84
N LEU A 33 -2.59 -15.41 -9.88
CA LEU A 33 -2.53 -16.01 -11.21
C LEU A 33 -1.72 -17.32 -11.21
N ARG A 34 -0.57 -17.33 -10.53
CA ARG A 34 0.28 -18.52 -10.43
C ARG A 34 -0.40 -19.65 -9.66
N PHE A 35 -1.12 -19.32 -8.58
CA PHE A 35 -1.92 -20.28 -7.83
C PHE A 35 -2.99 -20.92 -8.72
N LEU A 36 -3.73 -20.13 -9.51
CA LEU A 36 -4.75 -20.62 -10.43
C LEU A 36 -4.16 -21.45 -11.58
N ASP A 37 -3.00 -21.06 -12.10
CA ASP A 37 -2.29 -21.85 -13.11
C ASP A 37 -1.82 -23.19 -12.55
N ALA A 38 -1.36 -23.23 -11.30
CA ALA A 38 -0.97 -24.47 -10.62
C ALA A 38 -2.16 -25.38 -10.35
N ASP A 39 -3.28 -24.83 -9.86
CA ASP A 39 -4.54 -25.57 -9.66
C ASP A 39 -5.08 -26.19 -10.96
N ALA A 40 -4.91 -25.47 -12.08
CA ALA A 40 -5.27 -25.98 -13.41
C ALA A 40 -4.20 -26.90 -14.05
N GLY A 41 -3.11 -27.21 -13.35
CA GLY A 41 -2.01 -28.05 -13.85
C GLY A 41 -1.20 -27.41 -15.00
N ARG A 42 -1.31 -26.10 -15.21
CA ARG A 42 -0.56 -25.35 -16.23
C ARG A 42 0.80 -24.87 -15.76
N ALA A 43 1.05 -24.91 -14.44
CA ALA A 43 2.28 -24.44 -13.83
C ALA A 43 2.61 -25.21 -12.54
N GLU A 44 3.85 -25.13 -12.08
CA GLU A 44 4.23 -25.63 -10.76
C GLU A 44 3.74 -24.68 -9.66
N PRO A 45 3.22 -25.17 -8.51
CA PRO A 45 2.94 -24.34 -7.35
C PRO A 45 4.13 -23.48 -6.92
N LEU A 46 3.84 -22.34 -6.29
CA LEU A 46 4.87 -21.54 -5.64
C LEU A 46 5.44 -22.28 -4.43
N SER A 47 6.71 -22.02 -4.12
CA SER A 47 7.29 -22.56 -2.90
C SER A 47 6.74 -21.86 -1.67
N THR A 48 6.72 -22.55 -0.53
CA THR A 48 6.33 -21.94 0.75
C THR A 48 7.22 -20.77 1.16
N ASP A 49 8.45 -20.73 0.66
CA ASP A 49 9.38 -19.62 0.94
C ASP A 49 9.01 -18.38 0.13
N ASP A 50 8.56 -18.54 -1.12
CA ASP A 50 8.02 -17.44 -1.93
C ASP A 50 6.76 -16.85 -1.29
N GLU A 51 5.87 -17.72 -0.77
CA GLU A 51 4.67 -17.27 -0.05
C GLU A 51 5.02 -16.49 1.21
N ARG A 52 6.02 -16.95 1.97
CA ARG A 52 6.49 -16.26 3.18
C ARG A 52 7.11 -14.91 2.86
N ALA A 53 7.94 -14.84 1.82
CA ALA A 53 8.55 -13.60 1.38
C ALA A 53 7.51 -12.56 0.90
N LEU A 54 6.43 -13.01 0.24
CA LEU A 54 5.31 -12.14 -0.12
C LEU A 54 4.54 -11.67 1.13
N ALA A 55 4.30 -12.56 2.09
CA ALA A 55 3.61 -12.21 3.33
C ALA A 55 4.38 -11.16 4.15
N GLU A 56 5.71 -11.26 4.19
CA GLU A 56 6.59 -10.27 4.86
C GLU A 56 6.44 -8.88 4.21
N GLN A 57 6.49 -8.80 2.87
CA GLN A 57 6.30 -7.53 2.16
C GLN A 57 4.91 -6.92 2.37
N VAL A 58 3.86 -7.76 2.42
CA VAL A 58 2.50 -7.32 2.75
C VAL A 58 2.45 -6.74 4.18
N ALA A 59 3.14 -7.35 5.13
CA ALA A 59 3.20 -6.88 6.51
C ALA A 59 3.90 -5.50 6.62
N GLU A 60 5.01 -5.32 5.92
CA GLU A 60 5.73 -4.03 5.87
C GLU A 60 4.85 -2.89 5.33
N VAL A 61 4.14 -3.13 4.23
CA VAL A 61 3.18 -2.16 3.68
C VAL A 61 2.04 -1.88 4.66
N ALA A 62 1.53 -2.90 5.36
CA ALA A 62 0.49 -2.72 6.37
C ALA A 62 0.99 -1.84 7.54
N ASP A 63 2.22 -2.02 7.98
CA ASP A 63 2.83 -1.17 9.01
C ASP A 63 3.02 0.27 8.52
N GLY A 64 3.45 0.46 7.28
CA GLY A 64 3.52 1.79 6.65
C GLY A 64 2.17 2.51 6.61
N LEU A 65 1.09 1.80 6.26
CA LEU A 65 -0.28 2.33 6.28
C LEU A 65 -0.73 2.71 7.69
N ARG A 66 -0.46 1.87 8.70
CA ARG A 66 -0.77 2.16 10.12
C ARG A 66 -0.01 3.38 10.61
N ALA A 67 1.25 3.53 10.25
CA ALA A 67 2.06 4.69 10.61
C ALA A 67 1.51 5.97 9.98
N ARG A 68 1.14 5.93 8.69
CA ARG A 68 0.48 7.05 7.99
C ARG A 68 -0.84 7.44 8.66
N ALA A 69 -1.70 6.47 8.97
CA ALA A 69 -2.98 6.72 9.66
C ALA A 69 -2.75 7.38 11.02
N SER A 70 -1.79 6.87 11.80
CA SER A 70 -1.43 7.42 13.11
C SER A 70 -0.95 8.87 13.02
N ARG A 71 -0.11 9.20 12.02
CA ARG A 71 0.32 10.60 11.78
C ARG A 71 -0.86 11.51 11.48
N ARG A 72 -1.82 11.05 10.68
CA ARG A 72 -3.02 11.80 10.30
C ARG A 72 -3.92 12.09 11.50
N ASP A 73 -4.15 11.10 12.36
CA ASP A 73 -4.97 11.26 13.58
C ASP A 73 -4.34 12.26 14.55
N GLN A 74 -3.00 12.23 14.70
CA GLN A 74 -2.26 13.16 15.57
C GLN A 74 -2.25 14.62 15.07
N HIS A 75 -2.33 14.83 13.75
CA HIS A 75 -2.25 16.17 13.14
C HIS A 75 -3.64 16.76 12.82
N GLY A 76 -4.73 16.03 13.09
CA GLY A 76 -6.10 16.47 12.78
C GLY A 76 -6.35 16.68 11.29
N ASN A 77 -5.52 16.10 10.42
CA ASN A 77 -5.59 16.36 8.98
C ASN A 77 -6.73 15.53 8.37
N PRO A 78 -7.75 16.15 7.74
CA PRO A 78 -8.82 15.40 7.09
C PRO A 78 -8.24 14.48 6.01
N PRO A 79 -8.99 13.45 5.55
CA PRO A 79 -8.53 12.62 4.44
C PRO A 79 -8.25 13.55 3.26
N PRO A 80 -7.32 13.19 2.35
CA PRO A 80 -7.20 13.94 1.11
C PRO A 80 -8.60 13.98 0.50
N LEU A 81 -9.16 15.18 0.45
CA LEU A 81 -10.46 15.40 -0.15
C LEU A 81 -10.31 14.89 -1.58
N ILE A 82 -10.95 13.78 -1.91
CA ILE A 82 -11.40 13.56 -3.27
C ILE A 82 -12.23 14.80 -3.54
N ARG A 83 -11.65 15.79 -4.24
CA ARG A 83 -12.35 17.03 -4.58
C ARG A 83 -13.71 16.60 -5.09
N SER A 84 -14.76 16.94 -4.34
CA SER A 84 -16.13 16.73 -4.74
C SER A 84 -16.28 17.38 -6.10
N ALA A 85 -16.21 16.57 -7.15
CA ALA A 85 -16.51 16.96 -8.49
C ALA A 85 -18.02 17.19 -8.53
N ARG A 86 -18.43 18.41 -8.15
CA ARG A 86 -19.73 19.04 -8.37
C ARG A 86 -19.77 20.27 -7.50
N ASP A 87 -19.34 21.39 -8.05
CA ASP A 87 -19.77 22.73 -7.63
C ASP A 87 -19.32 23.73 -8.69
N GLU A 88 -19.62 23.50 -9.97
CA GLU A 88 -19.65 24.57 -10.99
C GLU A 88 -20.65 24.18 -12.10
N GLU A 89 -21.94 24.37 -11.82
CA GLU A 89 -22.89 24.74 -12.87
C GLU A 89 -24.01 25.58 -12.22
N SER A 90 -23.88 26.90 -12.35
CA SER A 90 -24.95 27.88 -12.16
C SER A 90 -24.81 28.96 -13.23
#